data_AF-A0A2T3P8N3-F1
#
_entry.id   AF-A0A2T3P8N3-F1
#
_cell.length_a   1.000
_cell.length_b   1.000
_cell.length_c   1.000
_cell.angle_alpha   90.00
_cell.angle_beta   90.00
_cell.angle_gamma   90.00
#
_symmetry.space_group_name_H-M   'P 1'
#
loop_
_entity.id
_entity.type
_entity.pdbx_description
1 polymer ?
#
loop_
_entity_poly.entity_id
_entity_poly.type
_entity_poly.pdbx_seq_one_letter_code
_entity_poly.pdbx_strand_id
1 'polypeptide(L)'
;MISFSDEHIAITALGNNMSHTYKPIDCALHDCFEIACLYHYQVTLKLRDQSIIEGECITTETHPDKSEWLVCKTQYQYLKIRLDQIRKMYSKSANAIFGEVNL
;
A
#
# COMPACT_ATOMS: atom_id res chain seq x y z
N MET A 1 18.65 -44.46 -8.32
CA MET A 1 17.91 -43.27 -7.87
C MET A 1 17.83 -42.34 -9.07
N ILE A 2 16.83 -42.59 -9.91
CA ILE A 2 16.77 -42.07 -11.29
C ILE A 2 15.66 -41.03 -11.37
N SER A 3 16.02 -39.93 -12.03
CA SER A 3 15.21 -38.98 -12.80
C SER A 3 14.43 -37.87 -12.11
N PHE A 4 14.93 -36.66 -12.39
CA PHE A 4 14.13 -35.50 -12.79
C PHE A 4 13.06 -35.89 -13.82
N SER A 5 11.83 -35.44 -13.60
CA SER A 5 10.79 -35.39 -14.63
C SER A 5 10.01 -34.09 -14.48
N ASP A 6 10.12 -33.26 -15.51
CA ASP A 6 9.32 -32.10 -15.81
C ASP A 6 7.82 -32.40 -15.97
N GLU A 7 7.06 -31.30 -16.07
CA GLU A 7 5.71 -31.13 -16.63
C GLU A 7 4.51 -31.23 -15.68
N HIS A 8 3.93 -30.07 -15.35
CA HIS A 8 2.81 -29.57 -16.15
C HIS A 8 2.55 -28.08 -15.95
N ILE A 9 2.62 -27.37 -17.07
CA ILE A 9 2.12 -26.01 -17.29
C ILE A 9 0.59 -26.07 -17.41
N ALA A 10 -0.13 -25.26 -16.63
CA ALA A 10 -1.49 -24.85 -16.94
C ALA A 10 -1.52 -23.32 -17.09
N ILE A 11 -1.62 -22.88 -18.35
CA ILE A 11 -1.93 -21.51 -18.76
C ILE A 11 -3.39 -21.23 -18.38
N THR A 12 -3.66 -20.14 -17.64
CA THR A 12 -4.71 -19.14 -17.90
C THR A 12 -4.86 -18.19 -16.69
N ALA A 13 -4.25 -17.01 -16.76
CA ALA A 13 -4.82 -15.75 -16.27
C ALA A 13 -3.91 -14.59 -16.72
N LEU A 14 -4.48 -13.69 -17.52
CA LEU A 14 -3.88 -12.41 -17.90
C LEU A 14 -3.64 -11.55 -16.67
N GLY A 15 -2.42 -11.07 -16.49
CA GLY A 15 -2.06 -10.09 -15.48
C GLY A 15 -0.63 -10.30 -15.03
N ASN A 16 0.30 -9.47 -15.51
CA ASN A 16 1.71 -9.50 -15.15
C ASN A 16 1.90 -9.68 -13.63
N ASN A 17 2.31 -10.88 -13.20
CA ASN A 17 2.84 -11.12 -11.86
C ASN A 17 4.22 -10.48 -11.75
N MET A 18 4.25 -9.15 -11.61
CA MET A 18 5.42 -8.45 -11.12
C MET A 18 5.44 -8.65 -9.60
N SER A 19 6.14 -9.68 -9.13
CA SER A 19 6.53 -9.78 -7.73
C SER A 19 7.49 -8.62 -7.42
N HIS A 20 6.93 -7.44 -7.16
CA HIS A 20 7.73 -6.25 -6.87
C HIS A 20 8.34 -6.40 -5.48
N THR A 21 9.66 -6.69 -5.45
CA THR A 21 10.46 -6.65 -4.23
C THR A 21 10.20 -5.33 -3.53
N TYR A 22 9.92 -5.41 -2.23
CA TYR A 22 9.58 -4.24 -1.44
C TYR A 22 10.71 -3.20 -1.44
N LYS A 23 10.33 -1.93 -1.59
CA LYS A 23 11.23 -0.78 -1.54
C LYS A 23 10.84 0.08 -0.33
N PRO A 24 11.74 0.26 0.64
CA PRO A 24 11.52 1.22 1.72
C PRO A 24 11.19 2.61 1.18
N ILE A 25 10.27 3.31 1.84
CA ILE A 25 9.96 4.70 1.52
C ILE A 25 10.84 5.65 2.34
N ASP A 26 10.94 6.91 1.92
CA ASP A 26 11.68 7.93 2.66
C ASP A 26 11.06 8.15 4.06
N CYS A 27 11.89 8.33 5.09
CA CYS A 27 11.42 8.49 6.47
C CYS A 27 10.45 9.67 6.63
N ALA A 28 10.67 10.80 5.95
CA ALA A 28 9.77 11.94 6.05
C ALA A 28 8.38 11.66 5.43
N LEU A 29 8.34 10.76 4.43
CA LEU A 29 7.08 10.29 3.85
C LEU A 29 6.39 9.28 4.79
N HIS A 30 7.18 8.44 5.47
CA HIS A 30 6.67 7.54 6.50
C HIS A 30 5.99 8.31 7.64
N ASP A 31 6.64 9.36 8.15
CA ASP A 31 6.10 10.23 9.20
C ASP A 31 4.73 10.85 8.82
N CYS A 32 4.53 11.16 7.53
CA CYS A 32 3.24 11.66 7.05
C CYS A 32 2.12 10.61 7.19
N PHE A 33 2.41 9.32 6.96
CA PHE A 33 1.43 8.25 7.20
C PHE A 33 1.19 8.04 8.68
N GLU A 34 2.21 8.13 9.53
CA GLU A 34 2.04 8.04 10.97
C GLU A 34 1.16 9.17 11.50
N ILE A 35 1.37 10.41 11.04
CA ILE A 35 0.51 11.56 11.37
C ILE A 35 -0.92 11.33 10.86
N ALA A 36 -1.08 10.84 9.62
CA ALA A 36 -2.40 10.54 9.07
C ALA A 36 -3.15 9.52 9.92
N CYS A 37 -2.47 8.47 10.38
CA CYS A 37 -3.04 7.44 11.26
C CYS A 37 -3.35 8.00 12.65
N LEU A 38 -2.43 8.76 13.25
CA LEU A 38 -2.59 9.34 14.59
C LEU A 38 -3.84 10.22 14.69
N TYR A 39 -4.14 10.97 13.63
CA TYR A 39 -5.29 11.86 13.58
C TYR A 39 -6.47 11.31 12.77
N HIS A 40 -6.41 10.04 12.36
CA HIS A 40 -7.44 9.39 11.56
C HIS A 40 -7.89 10.23 10.34
N TYR A 41 -6.92 10.69 9.54
CA TYR A 41 -7.24 11.50 8.38
C TYR A 41 -8.07 10.71 7.37
N GLN A 42 -9.12 11.37 6.86
CA GLN A 42 -9.77 10.93 5.63
C GLN A 42 -8.81 11.26 4.48
N VAL A 43 -8.49 10.27 3.65
CA VAL A 43 -7.53 10.40 2.56
C VAL A 43 -8.08 9.87 1.24
N THR A 44 -7.55 10.39 0.14
CA THR A 44 -7.57 9.74 -1.17
C THR A 44 -6.14 9.30 -1.49
N LEU A 45 -5.96 8.01 -1.77
CA LEU A 45 -4.68 7.41 -2.15
C LEU A 45 -4.71 7.08 -3.64
N LYS A 46 -3.67 7.47 -4.38
CA LYS A 46 -3.42 6.98 -5.74
C LYS A 46 -2.29 5.97 -5.69
N LEU A 47 -2.56 4.77 -6.17
CA LEU A 47 -1.59 3.68 -6.21
C LEU A 47 -0.79 3.69 -7.53
N ARG A 48 0.33 2.96 -7.55
CA ARG A 48 1.21 2.85 -8.73
C ARG A 48 0.55 2.11 -9.90
N ASP A 49 -0.39 1.22 -9.62
CA ASP A 49 -1.24 0.53 -10.61
C ASP A 49 -2.38 1.43 -11.17
N GLN A 50 -2.44 2.69 -10.74
CA GLN A 50 -3.47 3.70 -11.06
C GLN A 50 -4.79 3.53 -10.31
N SER A 51 -4.92 2.53 -9.44
CA SER A 51 -6.07 2.38 -8.56
C SER A 51 -6.19 3.55 -7.59
N ILE A 52 -7.42 3.89 -7.22
CA ILE A 52 -7.74 4.95 -6.25
C ILE A 52 -8.45 4.32 -5.06
N ILE A 53 -7.99 4.66 -3.85
CA ILE A 53 -8.59 4.22 -2.59
C ILE A 53 -8.98 5.44 -1.78
N GLU A 54 -10.19 5.45 -1.25
CA GLU A 54 -10.65 6.47 -0.31
C GLU A 54 -11.00 5.82 1.03
N GLY A 55 -10.54 6.42 2.12
CA GLY A 55 -10.76 5.88 3.45
C GLY A 55 -10.06 6.67 4.54
N GLU A 56 -10.24 6.19 5.76
CA GLU A 56 -9.65 6.71 6.99
C GLU A 56 -8.36 5.97 7.31
N CYS A 57 -7.26 6.68 7.54
CA CYS A 57 -6.00 6.09 7.99
C CYS A 57 -6.12 5.58 9.43
N ILE A 58 -5.79 4.30 9.67
CA ILE A 58 -6.01 3.65 10.97
C ILE A 58 -4.68 3.41 11.69
N THR A 59 -3.75 2.72 11.05
CA THR A 59 -2.41 2.46 11.59
C THR A 59 -1.45 2.11 10.45
N THR A 60 -0.15 2.25 10.70
CA THR A 60 0.88 1.57 9.93
C THR A 60 1.22 0.23 10.58
N GLU A 61 1.68 -0.73 9.78
CA GLU A 61 2.16 -2.03 10.24
C GLU A 61 3.48 -2.37 9.54
N THR A 62 4.42 -2.95 10.28
CA THR A 62 5.61 -3.58 9.71
C THR A 62 5.45 -5.09 9.78
N HIS A 63 5.48 -5.76 8.63
CA HIS A 63 5.38 -7.20 8.55
C HIS A 63 6.73 -7.90 8.85
N PRO A 64 6.74 -9.22 9.13
CA PRO A 64 7.98 -9.96 9.42
C PRO A 64 9.03 -9.92 8.30
N ASP A 65 8.61 -9.73 7.05
CA ASP A 65 9.48 -9.55 5.89
C ASP A 65 10.03 -8.12 5.76
N LYS A 66 9.80 -7.28 6.77
CA LYS A 66 10.15 -5.86 6.86
C LYS A 66 9.41 -4.94 5.88
N SER A 67 8.38 -5.45 5.19
CA SER A 67 7.53 -4.59 4.37
C SER A 67 6.62 -3.73 5.25
N GLU A 68 6.45 -2.47 4.84
CA GLU A 68 5.61 -1.49 5.54
C GLU A 68 4.26 -1.34 4.84
N TRP A 69 3.20 -1.29 5.65
CA TRP A 69 1.82 -1.28 5.20
C TRP A 69 1.01 -0.21 5.91
N LEU A 70 0.07 0.38 5.19
CA LEU A 70 -1.01 1.21 5.74
C LEU A 70 -2.27 0.35 5.90
N VAL A 71 -2.88 0.41 7.07
CA VAL A 71 -4.25 -0.04 7.30
C VAL A 71 -5.20 1.13 7.11
N CYS A 72 -6.08 1.02 6.13
CA CYS A 72 -7.05 2.04 5.76
C CYS A 72 -8.48 1.49 5.88
N LYS A 73 -9.34 2.19 6.60
CA LYS A 73 -10.77 1.85 6.70
C LYS A 73 -11.53 2.56 5.59
N THR A 74 -11.93 1.80 4.60
CA THR A 74 -12.84 2.27 3.54
C THR A 74 -14.29 2.23 4.02
N GLN A 75 -15.21 2.67 3.17
CA GLN A 75 -16.65 2.57 3.45
C GLN A 75 -17.11 1.12 3.74
N TYR A 76 -16.49 0.13 3.09
CA TYR A 76 -16.96 -1.26 3.13
C TYR A 76 -16.12 -2.17 4.02
N GLN A 77 -14.82 -1.89 4.15
CA GLN A 77 -13.87 -2.79 4.79
C GLN A 77 -12.56 -2.11 5.17
N TYR A 78 -11.75 -2.82 5.96
CA TYR A 78 -10.35 -2.48 6.15
C TYR A 78 -9.51 -3.05 5.01
N LEU A 79 -8.63 -2.23 4.46
CA LEU A 79 -7.65 -2.61 3.45
C LEU A 79 -6.24 -2.44 4.02
N LYS A 80 -5.37 -3.40 3.70
CA LYS A 80 -3.93 -3.28 3.92
C LYS A 80 -3.26 -2.96 2.59
N ILE A 81 -2.53 -1.85 2.53
CA ILE A 81 -1.89 -1.33 1.33
C ILE A 81 -0.41 -1.19 1.61
N ARG A 82 0.46 -1.81 0.80
CA ARG A 82 1.91 -1.59 0.92
C ARG A 82 2.25 -0.14 0.64
N LEU A 83 3.05 0.48 1.51
CA LEU A 83 3.42 1.89 1.36
C LEU A 83 4.15 2.15 0.04
N ASP A 84 4.99 1.20 -0.39
CA ASP A 84 5.74 1.30 -1.65
C ASP A 84 4.88 1.24 -2.93
N GLN A 85 3.61 0.85 -2.80
CA GLN A 85 2.62 0.87 -3.89
C GLN A 85 1.80 2.16 -3.93
N ILE A 86 1.89 3.02 -2.91
CA ILE A 86 1.24 4.33 -2.91
C ILE A 86 2.13 5.29 -3.71
N ARG A 87 1.52 6.00 -4.65
CA ARG A 87 2.17 7.04 -5.45
C ARG A 87 1.87 8.43 -4.90
N LYS A 88 0.64 8.64 -4.44
CA LYS A 88 0.20 9.91 -3.86
C LYS A 88 -0.80 9.70 -2.74
N MET A 89 -0.76 10.57 -1.74
CA MET A 89 -1.76 10.70 -0.70
C MET A 89 -2.30 12.13 -0.68
N TYR A 90 -3.62 12.28 -0.63
CA TYR A 90 -4.31 13.56 -0.48
C TYR A 90 -5.11 13.55 0.81
N SER A 91 -4.84 14.47 1.72
CA SER A 91 -5.65 14.67 2.92
C SER A 91 -6.97 15.35 2.55
N LYS A 92 -8.07 14.86 3.13
CA LYS A 92 -9.42 15.43 3.00
C LYS A 92 -9.94 16.02 4.32
N SER A 93 -9.25 15.78 5.43
CA SER A 93 -9.59 16.36 6.73
C SER A 93 -9.33 17.87 6.76
N ALA A 94 -10.28 18.65 7.30
CA ALA A 94 -10.22 20.11 7.29
C ALA A 94 -9.02 20.70 8.06
N ASN A 95 -8.56 20.01 9.10
CA ASN A 95 -7.43 20.43 9.94
C ASN A 95 -6.15 19.61 9.65
N ALA A 96 -5.99 19.14 8.41
CA ALA A 96 -4.83 18.34 8.04
C ALA A 96 -3.55 19.20 8.03
N ILE A 97 -2.48 18.68 8.65
CA ILE A 97 -1.16 19.34 8.73
C ILE A 97 -0.47 19.36 7.34
N PHE A 98 -0.87 18.46 6.44
CA PHE A 98 -0.41 18.41 5.05
C PHE A 98 -1.58 18.15 4.10
N GLY A 99 -1.47 18.65 2.86
CA GLY A 99 -2.51 18.54 1.82
C GLY A 99 -2.26 17.41 0.81
N GLU A 100 -1.12 17.43 0.12
CA GLU A 100 -0.71 16.40 -0.86
C GLU A 100 0.71 15.92 -0.54
N VAL A 101 0.92 14.61 -0.62
CA VAL A 101 2.22 13.94 -0.46
C VAL A 101 2.47 13.07 -1.70
N ASN A 102 3.69 13.14 -2.25
CA ASN A 102 4.12 12.40 -3.44
C ASN A 102 5.23 11.40 -3.06
N LEU A 103 5.16 10.18 -3.62
CA LEU A 103 6.07 9.05 -3.40
C LEU A 103 6.64 8.48 -4.72
#